data_AF-A0AAW0PN93-F1
#
_entry.id   AF-A0AAW0PN93-F1
#
_cell.length_a   1.000
_cell.length_b   1.000
_cell.length_c   1.000
_cell.angle_alpha   90.00
_cell.angle_beta   90.00
_cell.angle_gamma   90.00
#
_symmetry.space_group_name_H-M   'P 1'
#
loop_
_entity.id
_entity.type
_entity.pdbx_description
1 polymer ?
#
loop_
_entity_poly.entity_id
_entity_poly.type
_entity_poly.pdbx_seq_one_letter_code
_entity_poly.pdbx_strand_id
1 'polypeptide(L)'
;MEAVAGLLCSGDSVLVPGKDVGSRSRAGVDSGTNTEPDWEDQIRAELESGSKVSQDFNALKLKQQQDELDFNKSKSELQRKSAEAVRQHKALLEKLESVRVKLQLNNSKAMRKNFMSKIQEVTSERNRAQEERDRLSLELAEAQQQLSSLEQEQKEEQHKWDQELSELRSQTERAQNEAREAVCSAQRDERAAVERQRDAANESIETWLNQVNVYLSGLQAELPLRHRQEKTPWENREAEVKQKQAELRSRFTELLQRLDQGQELQSLPQISLPSLKQVPMAELYFHRIMQMTNRPSAPPLSLWPRPLT
;
A
#
# COMPACT_ATOMS: atom_id res chain seq x y z
N MET A 1 28.44 -54.00 39.03
CA MET A 1 29.24 -54.91 38.17
C MET A 1 30.66 -54.81 38.68
N GLU A 2 30.97 -55.72 39.61
CA GLU A 2 31.91 -56.85 39.38
C GLU A 2 33.35 -56.35 39.60
N ALA A 3 34.05 -56.74 40.68
CA ALA A 3 34.62 -58.08 40.92
C ALA A 3 35.66 -58.40 39.81
N VAL A 4 36.85 -58.95 40.03
CA VAL A 4 37.50 -59.60 41.17
C VAL A 4 38.93 -59.95 40.69
N ALA A 5 39.80 -60.30 41.63
CA ALA A 5 41.04 -61.12 41.49
C ALA A 5 42.28 -60.44 40.88
N GLY A 6 43.50 -60.65 41.39
CA GLY A 6 43.97 -61.65 42.34
C GLY A 6 45.16 -62.41 41.74
N LEU A 7 46.27 -62.53 42.48
CA LEU A 7 47.44 -63.45 42.37
C LEU A 7 48.56 -62.80 43.21
N LEU A 8 48.93 -63.19 44.44
CA LEU A 8 49.24 -64.49 45.08
C LEU A 8 50.30 -65.33 44.36
N CYS A 9 51.53 -65.27 44.88
CA CYS A 9 52.45 -66.39 45.15
C CYS A 9 53.30 -65.95 46.35
N SER A 10 53.17 -66.54 47.55
CA SER A 10 53.83 -67.80 48.00
C SER A 10 55.35 -67.75 47.72
N GLY A 11 56.26 -67.83 48.68
CA GLY A 11 56.27 -68.61 49.91
C GLY A 11 57.55 -69.46 49.87
N ASP A 12 58.42 -69.36 50.87
CA ASP A 12 58.96 -70.51 51.61
C ASP A 12 60.23 -70.15 52.43
N SER A 13 60.09 -70.38 53.72
CA SER A 13 61.12 -70.54 54.74
C SER A 13 61.60 -71.98 54.77
N VAL A 14 62.91 -72.24 54.85
CA VAL A 14 63.57 -73.41 55.49
C VAL A 14 65.03 -72.95 55.69
N LEU A 15 65.67 -72.75 56.84
CA LEU A 15 65.74 -73.32 58.19
C LEU A 15 66.22 -74.78 58.29
N VAL A 16 67.35 -74.93 58.99
CA VAL A 16 67.84 -76.08 59.79
C VAL A 16 68.68 -77.19 59.08
N PRO A 17 69.35 -78.12 59.81
CA PRO A 17 70.81 -78.12 60.05
C PRO A 17 71.43 -79.55 59.94
N GLY A 18 72.56 -79.79 60.62
CA GLY A 18 72.96 -81.11 61.14
C GLY A 18 74.31 -81.59 60.58
N LYS A 19 75.40 -81.65 61.35
CA LYS A 19 75.79 -82.56 62.46
C LYS A 19 75.93 -84.04 62.09
N ASP A 20 77.11 -84.53 62.49
CA ASP A 20 77.48 -85.86 63.05
C ASP A 20 78.50 -86.63 62.21
N VAL A 21 79.73 -86.90 62.70
CA VAL A 21 80.19 -87.71 63.86
C VAL A 21 80.25 -89.22 63.55
N GLY A 22 81.41 -89.81 63.87
CA GLY A 22 81.60 -91.25 64.13
C GLY A 22 82.62 -91.90 63.19
N SER A 23 83.51 -92.80 63.58
CA SER A 23 83.82 -93.49 64.85
C SER A 23 85.20 -94.17 64.62
N ARG A 24 86.20 -94.03 65.50
CA ARG A 24 86.55 -94.93 66.62
C ARG A 24 86.91 -96.38 66.23
N SER A 25 88.15 -96.80 66.54
CA SER A 25 88.58 -98.03 67.27
C SER A 25 90.11 -98.12 67.16
N ARG A 26 90.95 -98.05 68.20
CA ARG A 26 91.15 -98.84 69.44
C ARG A 26 91.71 -100.24 69.22
N ALA A 27 93.00 -100.40 69.55
CA ALA A 27 93.73 -101.53 70.18
C ALA A 27 95.21 -101.34 69.77
N GLY A 28 96.27 -101.56 70.56
CA GLY A 28 96.48 -102.17 71.87
C GLY A 28 97.94 -102.68 71.89
N VAL A 29 98.50 -102.79 73.10
CA VAL A 29 99.70 -103.59 73.49
C VAL A 29 101.09 -102.93 73.39
N ASP A 30 101.55 -102.53 74.58
CA ASP A 30 102.85 -102.77 75.24
C ASP A 30 104.09 -103.22 74.46
N SER A 31 105.19 -102.57 74.87
CA SER A 31 106.48 -103.16 75.29
C SER A 31 107.70 -102.73 74.47
N GLY A 32 108.64 -102.11 75.18
CA GLY A 32 110.06 -102.42 74.99
C GLY A 32 110.83 -101.58 73.99
N THR A 33 111.14 -100.36 74.40
CA THR A 33 112.42 -99.64 74.17
C THR A 33 112.93 -99.42 72.74
N ASN A 34 113.29 -98.15 72.55
CA ASN A 34 114.47 -97.66 71.86
C ASN A 34 114.25 -97.24 70.39
N THR A 35 114.22 -95.91 70.26
CA THR A 35 114.68 -95.09 69.13
C THR A 35 113.99 -95.30 67.78
N GLU A 36 112.98 -94.47 67.49
CA GLU A 36 112.77 -93.99 66.13
C GLU A 36 112.18 -92.57 66.11
N PRO A 37 112.50 -91.79 65.07
CA PRO A 37 113.24 -90.55 65.26
C PRO A 37 112.59 -89.46 64.43
N ASP A 38 111.41 -88.95 64.82
CA ASP A 38 110.70 -88.02 63.92
C ASP A 38 109.67 -87.10 64.60
N TRP A 39 109.77 -86.95 65.93
CA TRP A 39 109.01 -85.91 66.64
C TRP A 39 109.39 -84.50 66.14
N GLU A 40 110.62 -84.33 65.64
CA GLU A 40 111.08 -83.11 65.00
C GLU A 40 110.32 -82.81 63.70
N ASP A 41 110.02 -83.82 62.88
CA ASP A 41 109.28 -83.66 61.63
C ASP A 41 107.77 -83.46 61.85
N GLN A 42 107.21 -84.07 62.90
CA GLN A 42 105.84 -83.80 63.33
C GLN A 42 105.68 -82.36 63.87
N ILE A 43 106.60 -81.90 64.71
CA ILE A 43 106.64 -80.50 65.19
C ILE A 43 106.92 -79.54 64.02
N ARG A 44 107.79 -79.90 63.07
CA ARG A 44 108.04 -79.11 61.85
C ARG A 44 106.78 -78.99 60.99
N ALA A 45 106.04 -80.07 60.78
CA ALA A 45 104.77 -80.06 60.06
C ALA A 45 103.67 -79.27 60.81
N GLU A 46 103.65 -79.32 62.15
CA GLU A 46 102.77 -78.49 62.98
C GLU A 46 103.15 -77.00 62.92
N LEU A 47 104.45 -76.66 62.94
CA LEU A 47 104.91 -75.28 62.74
C LEU A 47 104.65 -74.78 61.31
N GLU A 48 104.84 -75.62 60.29
CA GLU A 48 104.58 -75.29 58.89
C GLU A 48 103.08 -75.13 58.63
N SER A 49 102.23 -75.99 59.21
CA SER A 49 100.78 -75.84 59.16
C SER A 49 100.31 -74.61 59.96
N GLY A 50 100.91 -74.32 61.12
CA GLY A 50 100.68 -73.09 61.87
C GLY A 50 101.09 -71.82 61.09
N SER A 51 102.22 -71.88 60.39
CA SER A 51 102.71 -70.82 59.49
C SER A 51 101.78 -70.63 58.29
N LYS A 52 101.34 -71.72 57.67
CA LYS A 52 100.40 -71.70 56.54
C LYS A 52 99.03 -71.16 56.95
N VAL A 53 98.49 -71.60 58.09
CA VAL A 53 97.24 -71.06 58.66
C VAL A 53 97.39 -69.58 58.98
N SER A 54 98.54 -69.15 59.50
CA SER A 54 98.82 -67.73 59.74
C SER A 54 98.88 -66.92 58.44
N GLN A 55 99.53 -67.45 57.41
CA GLN A 55 99.59 -66.83 56.08
C GLN A 55 98.21 -66.77 55.42
N ASP A 56 97.43 -67.87 55.47
CA ASP A 56 96.07 -67.95 54.94
C ASP A 56 95.13 -67.00 55.69
N PHE A 57 95.24 -66.91 57.02
CA PHE A 57 94.50 -65.95 57.83
C PHE A 57 94.86 -64.51 57.47
N ASN A 58 96.15 -64.19 57.33
CA ASN A 58 96.60 -62.86 56.95
C ASN A 58 96.18 -62.50 55.52
N ALA A 59 96.28 -63.43 54.57
CA ALA A 59 95.84 -63.25 53.19
C ALA A 59 94.33 -63.07 53.09
N LEU A 60 93.56 -63.87 53.86
CA LEU A 60 92.11 -63.74 53.95
C LEU A 60 91.70 -62.40 54.56
N LYS A 61 92.41 -61.94 55.60
CA LYS A 61 92.16 -60.63 56.23
C LYS A 61 92.46 -59.48 55.27
N LEU A 62 93.54 -59.56 54.49
CA LEU A 62 93.91 -58.55 53.50
C LEU A 62 92.91 -58.53 52.34
N LYS A 63 92.46 -59.71 51.89
CA LYS A 63 91.38 -59.85 50.91
C LYS A 63 90.06 -59.29 51.42
N GLN A 64 89.70 -59.58 52.67
CA GLN A 64 88.50 -59.02 53.31
C GLN A 64 88.55 -57.48 53.33
N GLN A 65 89.69 -56.90 53.70
CA GLN A 65 89.87 -55.43 53.68
C GLN A 65 89.73 -54.86 52.26
N GLN A 66 90.28 -55.53 51.26
CA GLN A 66 90.18 -55.10 49.86
C GLN A 66 88.73 -55.20 49.35
N ASP A 67 88.06 -56.32 49.62
CA ASP A 67 86.65 -56.53 49.26
C ASP A 67 85.74 -55.51 49.95
N GLU A 68 86.01 -55.14 51.21
CA GLU A 68 85.30 -54.07 51.92
C GLU A 68 85.51 -52.69 51.27
N LEU A 69 86.74 -52.38 50.83
CA LEU A 69 87.03 -51.13 50.12
C LEU A 69 86.29 -51.07 48.77
N ASP A 70 86.33 -52.14 47.99
CA ASP A 70 85.71 -52.17 46.66
C ASP A 70 84.18 -52.25 46.74
N PHE A 71 83.64 -52.92 47.76
CA PHE A 71 82.22 -52.87 48.10
C PHE A 71 81.79 -51.44 48.48
N ASN A 72 82.57 -50.75 49.32
CA ASN A 72 82.28 -49.37 49.72
C ASN A 72 82.35 -48.39 48.54
N LYS A 73 83.33 -48.54 47.63
CA LYS A 73 83.39 -47.77 46.38
C LYS A 73 82.16 -48.01 45.51
N SER A 74 81.82 -49.29 45.26
CA SER A 74 80.65 -49.67 44.45
C SER A 74 79.35 -49.14 45.04
N LYS A 75 79.19 -49.21 46.37
CA LYS A 75 78.06 -48.64 47.10
C LYS A 75 77.99 -47.11 46.94
N SER A 76 79.11 -46.42 47.08
CA SER A 76 79.18 -44.97 46.91
C SER A 76 78.84 -44.54 45.47
N GLU A 77 79.35 -45.26 44.46
CA GLU A 77 79.02 -45.02 43.06
C GLU A 77 77.53 -45.26 42.75
N LEU A 78 76.95 -46.32 43.29
CA LEU A 78 75.53 -46.62 43.12
C LEU A 78 74.65 -45.55 43.80
N GLN A 79 75.03 -45.11 45.02
CA GLN A 79 74.38 -43.99 45.70
C GLN A 79 74.49 -42.69 44.90
N ARG A 80 75.66 -42.41 44.30
CA ARG A 80 75.85 -41.24 43.43
C ARG A 80 74.95 -41.29 42.19
N LYS A 81 74.91 -42.42 41.48
CA LYS A 81 74.05 -42.62 40.30
C LYS A 81 72.56 -42.50 40.65
N SER A 82 72.14 -43.08 41.77
CA SER A 82 70.77 -42.95 42.28
C SER A 82 70.41 -41.49 42.58
N ALA A 83 71.30 -40.76 43.29
CA ALA A 83 71.10 -39.34 43.59
C ALA A 83 71.06 -38.46 42.33
N GLU A 84 71.90 -38.74 41.34
CA GLU A 84 71.88 -38.05 40.03
C GLU A 84 70.60 -38.33 39.25
N ALA A 85 70.13 -39.59 39.20
CA ALA A 85 68.87 -39.94 38.56
C ALA A 85 67.68 -39.25 39.24
N VAL A 86 67.63 -39.21 40.57
CA VAL A 86 66.61 -38.46 41.33
C VAL A 86 66.66 -36.97 41.01
N ARG A 87 67.86 -36.36 40.94
CA ARG A 87 68.01 -34.96 40.53
C ARG A 87 67.49 -34.73 39.11
N GLN A 88 67.83 -35.60 38.17
CA GLN A 88 67.39 -35.49 36.78
C GLN A 88 65.87 -35.62 36.66
N HIS A 89 65.27 -36.63 37.31
CA HIS A 89 63.81 -36.79 37.33
C HIS A 89 63.11 -35.60 37.95
N LYS A 90 63.63 -35.07 39.07
CA LYS A 90 63.09 -33.85 39.69
C LYS A 90 63.13 -32.66 38.74
N ALA A 91 64.26 -32.44 38.06
CA ALA A 91 64.39 -31.36 37.07
C ALA A 91 63.44 -31.54 35.88
N LEU A 92 63.19 -32.77 35.43
CA LEU A 92 62.22 -33.06 34.37
C LEU A 92 60.78 -32.79 34.83
N LEU A 93 60.42 -33.16 36.06
CA LEU A 93 59.10 -32.87 36.64
C LEU A 93 58.86 -31.37 36.79
N GLU A 94 59.85 -30.61 37.25
CA GLU A 94 59.77 -29.14 37.34
C GLU A 94 59.57 -28.50 35.96
N LYS A 95 60.26 -29.00 34.91
CA LYS A 95 60.05 -28.55 33.53
C LYS A 95 58.67 -28.89 33.00
N LEU A 96 58.18 -30.11 33.25
CA LEU A 96 56.83 -30.54 32.85
C LEU A 96 55.75 -29.68 33.50
N GLU A 97 55.88 -29.40 34.80
CA GLU A 97 54.93 -28.54 35.51
C GLU A 97 54.97 -27.10 34.97
N SER A 98 56.16 -26.57 34.66
CA SER A 98 56.29 -25.26 34.01
C SER A 98 55.59 -25.20 32.66
N VAL A 99 55.73 -26.24 31.82
CA VAL A 99 55.05 -26.32 30.51
C VAL A 99 53.54 -26.43 30.69
N ARG A 100 53.07 -27.25 31.63
CA ARG A 100 51.64 -27.40 31.94
C ARG A 100 51.00 -26.07 32.34
N VAL A 101 51.62 -25.34 33.27
CA VAL A 101 51.13 -24.02 33.72
C VAL A 101 51.12 -23.01 32.58
N LYS A 102 52.19 -22.96 31.75
CA LYS A 102 52.25 -22.08 30.57
C LYS A 102 51.15 -22.41 29.56
N LEU A 103 50.89 -23.69 29.32
CA LEU A 103 49.85 -24.13 28.39
C LEU A 103 48.45 -23.75 28.90
N GLN A 104 48.17 -23.95 30.19
CA GLN A 104 46.90 -23.54 30.80
C GLN A 104 46.69 -22.03 30.73
N LEU A 105 47.71 -21.23 31.05
CA LEU A 105 47.67 -19.77 30.95
C LEU A 105 47.54 -19.31 29.49
N ASN A 106 48.17 -19.99 28.54
CA ASN A 106 48.05 -19.67 27.12
C ASN A 106 46.64 -19.98 26.60
N ASN A 107 46.09 -21.15 26.94
CA ASN A 107 44.74 -21.55 26.57
C ASN A 107 43.70 -20.57 27.13
N SER A 108 43.78 -20.21 28.42
CA SER A 108 42.85 -19.25 29.02
C SER A 108 42.94 -17.85 28.39
N LYS A 109 44.15 -17.38 28.06
CA LYS A 109 44.35 -16.12 27.33
C LYS A 109 43.77 -16.18 25.92
N ALA A 110 43.99 -17.26 25.18
CA ALA A 110 43.44 -17.46 23.85
C ALA A 110 41.90 -17.50 23.86
N MET A 111 41.30 -18.24 24.81
CA MET A 111 39.85 -18.25 24.99
C MET A 111 39.32 -16.84 25.29
N ARG A 112 39.89 -16.12 26.26
CA ARG A 112 39.46 -14.75 26.57
C ARG A 112 39.53 -13.83 25.35
N LYS A 113 40.60 -13.92 24.54
CA LYS A 113 40.72 -13.15 23.28
C LYS A 113 39.60 -13.49 22.30
N ASN A 114 39.31 -14.78 22.09
CA ASN A 114 38.24 -15.22 21.20
C ASN A 114 36.86 -14.76 21.69
N PHE A 115 36.58 -14.87 22.99
CA PHE A 115 35.34 -14.36 23.57
C PHE A 115 35.18 -12.85 23.38
N MET A 116 36.23 -12.07 23.66
CA MET A 116 36.19 -10.61 23.44
C MET A 116 35.96 -10.27 21.96
N SER A 117 36.64 -10.97 21.05
CA SER A 117 36.42 -10.82 19.60
C SER A 117 34.97 -11.13 19.22
N LYS A 118 34.39 -12.21 19.75
CA LYS A 118 33.01 -12.59 19.43
C LYS A 118 31.99 -11.61 20.02
N ILE A 119 32.22 -11.09 21.23
CA ILE A 119 31.37 -10.05 21.82
C ILE A 119 31.40 -8.79 20.94
N GLN A 120 32.58 -8.37 20.47
CA GLN A 120 32.71 -7.22 19.60
C GLN A 120 32.00 -7.44 18.25
N GLU A 121 32.18 -8.61 17.63
CA GLU A 121 31.50 -8.99 16.39
C GLU A 121 29.97 -8.91 16.54
N VAL A 122 29.41 -9.62 17.53
CA VAL A 122 27.96 -9.65 17.80
C VAL A 122 27.42 -8.26 18.12
N THR A 123 28.18 -7.44 18.87
CA THR A 123 27.76 -6.07 19.17
C THR A 123 27.72 -5.22 17.89
N SER A 124 28.71 -5.38 17.00
CA SER A 124 28.74 -4.66 15.73
C SER A 124 27.61 -5.10 14.79
N GLU A 125 27.30 -6.40 14.73
CA GLU A 125 26.19 -6.92 13.95
C GLU A 125 24.84 -6.47 14.49
N ARG A 126 24.65 -6.52 15.81
CA ARG A 126 23.45 -5.99 16.46
C ARG A 126 23.24 -4.51 16.15
N ASN A 127 24.31 -3.70 16.20
CA ASN A 127 24.20 -2.27 15.89
C ASN A 127 23.83 -2.04 14.43
N ARG A 128 24.44 -2.77 13.48
CA ARG A 128 24.04 -2.69 12.06
C ARG A 128 22.59 -3.09 11.82
N ALA A 129 22.15 -4.20 12.43
CA ALA A 129 20.77 -4.65 12.31
C ALA A 129 19.78 -3.63 12.91
N GLN A 130 20.18 -2.98 14.00
CA GLN A 130 19.40 -1.91 14.62
C GLN A 130 19.31 -0.67 13.72
N GLU A 131 20.42 -0.23 13.13
CA GLU A 131 20.46 0.89 12.18
C GLU A 131 19.58 0.61 10.95
N GLU A 132 19.66 -0.59 10.38
CA GLU A 132 18.81 -1.00 9.25
C GLU A 132 17.33 -1.05 9.65
N ARG A 133 17.01 -1.54 10.86
CA ARG A 133 15.63 -1.54 11.37
C ARG A 133 15.10 -0.11 11.50
N ASP A 134 15.89 0.78 12.07
CA ASP A 134 15.49 2.17 12.30
C ASP A 134 15.32 2.89 10.94
N ARG A 135 16.22 2.65 9.97
CA ARG A 135 16.08 3.12 8.59
C ARG A 135 14.80 2.62 7.92
N LEU A 136 14.54 1.31 7.94
CA LEU A 136 13.33 0.72 7.33
C LEU A 136 12.05 1.24 7.99
N SER A 137 12.08 1.52 9.29
CA SER A 137 10.91 2.10 9.98
C SER A 137 10.62 3.54 9.53
N LEU A 138 11.65 4.32 9.23
CA LEU A 138 11.51 5.65 8.63
C LEU A 138 10.95 5.54 7.20
N GLU A 139 11.54 4.68 6.36
CA GLU A 139 11.07 4.47 4.97
C GLU A 139 9.59 4.00 4.94
N LEU A 140 9.20 3.14 5.87
CA LEU A 140 7.80 2.71 6.02
C LEU A 140 6.89 3.87 6.42
N ALA A 141 7.31 4.72 7.36
CA ALA A 141 6.53 5.87 7.80
C ALA A 141 6.36 6.90 6.66
N GLU A 142 7.41 7.17 5.89
CA GLU A 142 7.37 8.04 4.72
C GLU A 142 6.44 7.48 3.64
N ALA A 143 6.52 6.18 3.35
CA ALA A 143 5.62 5.52 2.39
C ALA A 143 4.16 5.57 2.86
N GLN A 144 3.88 5.35 4.15
CA GLN A 144 2.54 5.49 4.72
C GLN A 144 2.00 6.91 4.61
N GLN A 145 2.85 7.92 4.87
CA GLN A 145 2.49 9.32 4.70
C GLN A 145 2.17 9.64 3.23
N GLN A 146 3.00 9.20 2.29
CA GLN A 146 2.76 9.37 0.86
C GLN A 146 1.44 8.72 0.42
N LEU A 147 1.17 7.49 0.86
CA LEU A 147 -0.10 6.81 0.59
C LEU A 147 -1.28 7.62 1.11
N SER A 148 -1.21 8.12 2.35
CA SER A 148 -2.30 8.93 2.92
C SER A 148 -2.53 10.25 2.17
N SER A 149 -1.46 10.88 1.67
CA SER A 149 -1.53 12.09 0.83
C SER A 149 -2.24 11.79 -0.49
N LEU A 150 -1.82 10.72 -1.17
CA LEU A 150 -2.42 10.32 -2.45
C LEU A 150 -3.88 9.89 -2.29
N GLU A 151 -4.22 9.20 -1.21
CA GLU A 151 -5.62 8.86 -0.90
C GLU A 151 -6.49 10.11 -0.66
N GLN A 152 -5.93 11.14 -0.04
CA GLN A 152 -6.62 12.41 0.17
C GLN A 152 -6.81 13.16 -1.14
N GLU A 153 -5.76 13.28 -1.96
CA GLU A 153 -5.81 13.87 -3.29
C GLU A 153 -6.84 13.16 -4.17
N GLN A 154 -6.85 11.83 -4.18
CA GLN A 154 -7.82 11.03 -4.92
C GLN A 154 -9.26 11.32 -4.49
N LYS A 155 -9.53 11.43 -3.18
CA LYS A 155 -10.85 11.78 -2.66
C LYS A 155 -11.27 13.19 -3.06
N GLU A 156 -10.34 14.14 -3.05
CA GLU A 156 -10.61 15.51 -3.47
C GLU A 156 -10.90 15.61 -4.97
N GLU A 157 -10.15 14.89 -5.80
CA GLU A 157 -10.43 14.81 -7.24
C GLU A 157 -11.76 14.15 -7.53
N GLN A 158 -12.06 13.03 -6.87
CA GLN A 158 -13.37 12.37 -7.00
C GLN A 158 -14.51 13.32 -6.64
N HIS A 159 -14.38 14.04 -5.53
CA HIS A 159 -15.38 15.01 -5.11
C HIS A 159 -15.52 16.17 -6.11
N LYS A 160 -14.41 16.68 -6.68
CA LYS A 160 -14.46 17.70 -7.75
C LYS A 160 -15.20 17.19 -8.98
N TRP A 161 -14.93 15.97 -9.43
CA TRP A 161 -15.63 15.37 -10.57
C TRP A 161 -17.12 15.17 -10.28
N ASP A 162 -17.49 14.73 -9.08
CA ASP A 162 -18.89 14.58 -8.69
C ASP A 162 -19.63 15.94 -8.70
N GLN A 163 -18.95 17.01 -8.25
CA GLN A 163 -19.48 18.38 -8.31
C GLN A 163 -19.66 18.85 -9.75
N GLU A 164 -18.65 18.71 -10.60
CA GLU A 164 -18.72 19.10 -12.01
C GLU A 164 -19.81 18.33 -12.76
N LEU A 165 -19.94 17.02 -12.51
CA LEU A 165 -21.00 16.20 -13.09
C LEU A 165 -22.39 16.64 -12.63
N SER A 166 -22.54 16.99 -11.36
CA SER A 166 -23.80 17.53 -10.81
C SER A 166 -24.15 18.88 -11.46
N GLU A 167 -23.17 19.75 -11.60
CA GLU A 167 -23.37 21.06 -12.23
C GLU A 167 -23.74 20.92 -13.71
N LEU A 168 -23.03 20.09 -14.47
CA LEU A 168 -23.33 19.83 -15.89
C LEU A 168 -24.71 19.22 -16.08
N ARG A 169 -25.14 18.31 -15.19
CA ARG A 169 -26.51 17.77 -15.20
C ARG A 169 -27.55 18.87 -14.97
N SER A 170 -27.33 19.73 -13.98
CA SER A 170 -28.21 20.89 -13.71
C SER A 170 -28.25 21.86 -14.90
N GLN A 171 -27.11 22.16 -15.51
CA GLN A 171 -27.03 23.02 -16.69
C GLN A 171 -27.80 22.42 -17.87
N THR A 172 -27.66 21.12 -18.09
CA THR A 172 -28.39 20.40 -19.14
C THR A 172 -29.89 20.43 -18.91
N GLU A 173 -30.33 20.19 -17.67
CA GLU A 173 -31.75 20.25 -17.31
C GLU A 173 -32.32 21.66 -17.49
N ARG A 174 -31.60 22.69 -17.06
CA ARG A 174 -31.98 24.09 -17.27
C ARG A 174 -32.12 24.42 -18.75
N ALA A 175 -31.11 24.10 -19.57
CA ALA A 175 -31.17 24.34 -21.01
C ALA A 175 -32.33 23.59 -21.68
N GLN A 176 -32.62 22.35 -21.26
CA GLN A 176 -33.78 21.61 -21.77
C GLN A 176 -35.11 22.26 -21.39
N ASN A 177 -35.25 22.75 -20.16
CA ASN A 177 -36.45 23.44 -19.72
C ASN A 177 -36.63 24.77 -20.45
N GLU A 178 -35.57 25.58 -20.56
CA GLU A 178 -35.58 26.83 -21.33
C GLU A 178 -35.94 26.60 -22.80
N ALA A 179 -35.40 25.55 -23.43
CA ALA A 179 -35.75 25.20 -24.81
C ALA A 179 -37.23 24.81 -24.95
N ARG A 180 -37.76 24.00 -24.02
CA ARG A 180 -39.19 23.62 -24.00
C ARG A 180 -40.08 24.85 -23.80
N GLU A 181 -39.72 25.74 -22.89
CA GLU A 181 -40.44 26.99 -22.63
C GLU A 181 -40.43 27.91 -23.85
N ALA A 182 -39.28 28.05 -24.51
CA ALA A 182 -39.15 28.83 -25.73
C ALA A 182 -40.04 28.29 -26.87
N VAL A 183 -40.07 26.96 -27.06
CA VAL A 183 -40.97 26.32 -28.04
C VAL A 183 -42.43 26.57 -27.67
N CYS A 184 -42.81 26.37 -26.41
CA CYS A 184 -44.18 26.64 -25.95
C CYS A 184 -44.56 28.11 -26.14
N SER A 185 -43.66 29.05 -25.88
CA SER A 185 -43.88 30.48 -26.07
C SER A 185 -44.06 30.83 -27.54
N ALA A 186 -43.16 30.34 -28.40
CA ALA A 186 -43.22 30.57 -29.84
C ALA A 186 -44.54 30.05 -30.44
N GLN A 187 -44.98 28.85 -30.04
CA GLN A 187 -46.27 28.30 -30.48
C GLN A 187 -47.46 29.18 -30.05
N ARG A 188 -47.45 29.71 -28.81
CA ARG A 188 -48.49 30.64 -28.34
C ARG A 188 -48.47 31.94 -29.14
N ASP A 189 -47.29 32.47 -29.44
CA ASP A 189 -47.13 33.71 -30.20
C ASP A 189 -47.58 33.55 -31.66
N GLU A 190 -47.24 32.42 -32.31
CA GLU A 190 -47.72 32.07 -33.65
C GLU A 190 -49.25 32.00 -33.68
N ARG A 191 -49.86 31.30 -32.72
CA ARG A 191 -51.32 31.22 -32.59
C ARG A 191 -51.94 32.60 -32.39
N ALA A 192 -51.40 33.39 -31.47
CA ALA A 192 -51.91 34.73 -31.20
C ALA A 192 -51.76 35.67 -32.40
N ALA A 193 -50.71 35.49 -33.22
CA ALA A 193 -50.55 36.23 -34.48
C ALA A 193 -51.64 35.87 -35.50
N VAL A 194 -51.94 34.57 -35.66
CA VAL A 194 -53.02 34.11 -36.54
C VAL A 194 -54.39 34.58 -36.05
N GLU A 195 -54.66 34.51 -34.75
CA GLU A 195 -55.91 35.02 -34.16
C GLU A 195 -56.08 36.52 -34.45
N ARG A 196 -55.02 37.32 -34.28
CA ARG A 196 -55.04 38.75 -34.65
C ARG A 196 -55.28 38.97 -36.14
N GLN A 197 -54.68 38.15 -37.02
CA GLN A 197 -54.91 38.24 -38.46
C GLN A 197 -56.38 37.92 -38.82
N ARG A 198 -56.96 36.89 -38.21
CA ARG A 198 -58.38 36.54 -38.36
C ARG A 198 -59.27 37.70 -37.93
N ASP A 199 -58.99 38.29 -36.78
CA ASP A 199 -59.82 39.35 -36.20
C ASP A 199 -59.75 40.62 -37.06
N ALA A 200 -58.55 41.04 -37.48
CA ALA A 200 -58.38 42.18 -38.39
C ALA A 200 -59.07 41.97 -39.76
N ALA A 201 -59.02 40.75 -40.31
CA ALA A 201 -59.71 40.42 -41.56
C ALA A 201 -61.23 40.51 -41.40
N ASN A 202 -61.78 39.98 -40.30
CA ASN A 202 -63.20 40.07 -40.00
C ASN A 202 -63.64 41.52 -39.80
N GLU A 203 -62.89 42.31 -39.03
CA GLU A 203 -63.18 43.73 -38.81
C GLU A 203 -63.17 44.52 -40.12
N SER A 204 -62.22 44.25 -41.03
CA SER A 204 -62.20 44.88 -42.35
C SER A 204 -63.43 44.53 -43.19
N ILE A 205 -63.89 43.28 -43.15
CA ILE A 205 -65.10 42.84 -43.85
C ILE A 205 -66.35 43.48 -43.23
N GLU A 206 -66.46 43.48 -41.89
CA GLU A 206 -67.59 44.09 -41.17
C GLU A 206 -67.68 45.59 -41.41
N THR A 207 -66.55 46.29 -41.40
CA THR A 207 -66.47 47.72 -41.75
C THR A 207 -66.95 47.95 -43.18
N TRP A 208 -66.54 47.11 -44.13
CA TRP A 208 -66.99 47.21 -45.51
C TRP A 208 -68.49 46.93 -45.67
N LEU A 209 -69.02 45.90 -45.01
CA LEU A 209 -70.46 45.58 -45.00
C LEU A 209 -71.27 46.75 -44.43
N ASN A 210 -70.79 47.36 -43.35
CA ASN A 210 -71.39 48.55 -42.77
C ASN A 210 -71.37 49.74 -43.76
N GLN A 211 -70.26 49.96 -44.47
CA GLN A 211 -70.16 51.00 -45.50
C GLN A 211 -71.15 50.76 -46.64
N VAL A 212 -71.31 49.53 -47.12
CA VAL A 212 -72.29 49.17 -48.16
C VAL A 212 -73.71 49.45 -47.67
N ASN A 213 -74.04 49.09 -46.42
CA ASN A 213 -75.35 49.36 -45.83
C ASN A 213 -75.64 50.88 -45.76
N VAL A 214 -74.69 51.67 -45.25
CA VAL A 214 -74.80 53.14 -45.21
C VAL A 214 -74.93 53.72 -46.62
N TYR A 215 -74.18 53.19 -47.59
CA TYR A 215 -74.23 53.63 -48.98
C TYR A 215 -75.61 53.38 -49.61
N LEU A 216 -76.13 52.16 -49.50
CA LEU A 216 -77.44 51.79 -50.05
C LEU A 216 -78.58 52.58 -49.38
N SER A 217 -78.51 52.75 -48.06
CA SER A 217 -79.47 53.56 -47.29
C SER A 217 -79.42 55.04 -47.69
N GLY A 218 -78.21 55.59 -47.88
CA GLY A 218 -78.00 56.97 -48.33
C GLY A 218 -78.51 57.21 -49.76
N LEU A 219 -78.22 56.29 -50.68
CA LEU A 219 -78.78 56.32 -52.03
C LEU A 219 -80.31 56.27 -52.02
N GLN A 220 -80.91 55.46 -51.14
CA GLN A 220 -82.37 55.38 -51.02
C GLN A 220 -82.99 56.71 -50.57
N ALA A 221 -82.34 57.41 -49.62
CA ALA A 221 -82.83 58.67 -49.07
C ALA A 221 -82.59 59.87 -50.01
N GLU A 222 -81.42 59.94 -50.64
CA GLU A 222 -80.98 61.14 -51.37
C GLU A 222 -81.08 60.99 -52.90
N LEU A 223 -80.95 59.77 -53.44
CA LEU A 223 -80.86 59.50 -54.88
C LEU A 223 -81.68 58.26 -55.31
N PRO A 224 -83.03 58.27 -55.21
CA PRO A 224 -83.86 57.07 -55.40
C PRO A 224 -83.77 56.39 -56.78
N LEU A 225 -83.48 57.17 -57.83
CA LEU A 225 -83.30 56.65 -59.19
C LEU A 225 -81.99 55.84 -59.33
N ARG A 226 -80.89 56.35 -58.76
CA ARG A 226 -79.60 55.63 -58.68
C ARG A 226 -79.70 54.41 -57.79
N HIS A 227 -80.42 54.52 -56.67
CA HIS A 227 -80.67 53.39 -55.78
C HIS A 227 -81.25 52.18 -56.53
N ARG A 228 -82.23 52.39 -57.43
CA ARG A 228 -82.79 51.28 -58.25
C ARG A 228 -81.78 50.61 -59.17
N GLN A 229 -80.78 51.34 -59.66
CA GLN A 229 -79.76 50.82 -60.56
C GLN A 229 -78.63 50.12 -59.79
N GLU A 230 -78.24 50.67 -58.65
CA GLU A 230 -77.07 50.23 -57.90
C GLU A 230 -77.39 49.18 -56.82
N LYS A 231 -78.65 49.05 -56.40
CA LYS A 231 -79.05 48.11 -55.35
C LYS A 231 -78.64 46.66 -55.64
N THR A 232 -79.13 46.06 -56.73
CA THR A 232 -78.87 44.66 -57.07
C THR A 232 -77.37 44.31 -57.21
N PRO A 233 -76.52 45.11 -57.89
CA PRO A 233 -75.09 44.78 -57.98
C PRO A 233 -74.36 44.89 -56.63
N TRP A 234 -74.77 45.79 -55.73
CA TRP A 234 -74.18 45.88 -54.39
C TRP A 234 -74.68 44.76 -53.46
N GLU A 235 -75.96 44.38 -53.52
CA GLU A 235 -76.50 43.22 -52.78
C GLU A 235 -75.81 41.92 -53.21
N ASN A 236 -75.57 41.72 -54.51
CA ASN A 236 -74.83 40.55 -55.00
C ASN A 236 -73.38 40.53 -54.49
N ARG A 237 -72.70 41.69 -54.44
CA ARG A 237 -71.34 41.80 -53.87
C ARG A 237 -71.35 41.58 -52.37
N GLU A 238 -72.37 42.06 -51.67
CA GLU A 238 -72.55 41.83 -50.23
C GLU A 238 -72.70 40.34 -49.95
N ALA A 239 -73.53 39.63 -50.72
CA ALA A 239 -73.69 38.18 -50.61
C ALA A 239 -72.38 37.42 -50.90
N GLU A 240 -71.64 37.81 -51.94
CA GLU A 240 -70.33 37.25 -52.28
C GLU A 240 -69.30 37.45 -51.16
N VAL A 241 -69.24 38.66 -50.58
CA VAL A 241 -68.33 38.96 -49.46
C VAL A 241 -68.72 38.20 -48.20
N LYS A 242 -70.02 38.04 -47.90
CA LYS A 242 -70.49 37.21 -46.78
C LYS A 242 -70.13 35.73 -46.96
N GLN A 243 -70.26 35.21 -48.18
CA GLN A 243 -69.83 33.84 -48.48
C GLN A 243 -68.31 33.69 -48.28
N LYS A 244 -67.51 34.61 -48.84
CA LYS A 244 -66.05 34.63 -48.66
C LYS A 244 -65.65 34.77 -47.19
N GLN A 245 -66.40 35.53 -46.40
CA GLN A 245 -66.19 35.66 -44.95
C GLN A 245 -66.40 34.31 -44.23
N ALA A 246 -67.46 33.57 -44.58
CA ALA A 246 -67.70 32.25 -44.01
C ALA A 246 -66.60 31.25 -44.36
N GLU A 247 -66.16 31.22 -45.63
CA GLU A 247 -65.03 30.40 -46.09
C GLU A 247 -63.73 30.78 -45.37
N LEU A 248 -63.46 32.07 -45.22
CA LEU A 248 -62.29 32.59 -44.52
C LEU A 248 -62.28 32.16 -43.04
N ARG A 249 -63.43 32.26 -42.36
CA ARG A 249 -63.59 31.79 -40.97
C ARG A 249 -63.32 30.29 -40.84
N SER A 250 -63.79 29.47 -41.79
CA SER A 250 -63.48 28.02 -41.82
C SER A 250 -61.98 27.78 -41.94
N ARG A 251 -61.31 28.46 -42.88
CA ARG A 251 -59.86 28.31 -43.10
C ARG A 251 -59.04 28.72 -41.87
N PHE A 252 -59.38 29.82 -41.21
CA PHE A 252 -58.72 30.21 -39.96
C PHE A 252 -58.95 29.19 -38.85
N THR A 253 -60.14 28.62 -38.76
CA THR A 253 -60.45 27.57 -37.77
C THR A 253 -59.60 26.33 -38.01
N GLU A 254 -59.51 25.86 -39.25
CA GLU A 254 -58.69 24.72 -39.64
C GLU A 254 -57.19 24.98 -39.39
N LEU A 255 -56.71 26.18 -39.69
CA LEU A 255 -55.31 26.56 -39.47
C LEU A 255 -54.97 26.58 -37.97
N LEU A 256 -55.82 27.20 -37.15
CA LEU A 256 -55.66 27.21 -35.69
C LEU A 256 -55.70 25.79 -35.09
N GLN A 257 -56.59 24.92 -35.60
CA GLN A 257 -56.64 23.53 -35.16
C GLN A 257 -55.35 22.77 -35.48
N ARG A 258 -54.71 23.04 -36.62
CA ARG A 258 -53.43 22.44 -37.00
C ARG A 258 -52.26 22.97 -36.16
N LEU A 259 -52.27 24.26 -35.81
CA LEU A 259 -51.31 24.83 -34.85
C LEU A 259 -51.46 24.21 -33.46
N ASP A 260 -52.70 23.97 -33.00
CA ASP A 260 -52.96 23.27 -31.72
C ASP A 260 -52.46 21.81 -31.74
N GLN A 261 -52.32 21.21 -32.92
CA GLN A 261 -51.69 19.88 -33.10
C GLN A 261 -50.16 19.94 -33.17
N GLY A 262 -49.56 21.13 -33.09
CA GLY A 262 -48.12 21.34 -33.09
C GLY A 262 -47.48 21.40 -34.48
N GLN A 263 -48.25 21.61 -35.55
CA GLN A 263 -47.66 21.95 -36.85
C GLN A 263 -47.09 23.36 -36.83
N GLU A 264 -45.94 23.56 -37.48
CA GLU A 264 -45.32 24.88 -37.61
C GLU A 264 -46.08 25.75 -38.62
N LEU A 265 -46.26 27.04 -38.30
CA LEU A 265 -46.98 27.98 -39.16
C LEU A 265 -46.40 28.07 -40.59
N GLN A 266 -45.08 27.94 -40.73
CA GLN A 266 -44.39 28.00 -42.04
C GLN A 266 -44.75 26.83 -42.97
N SER A 267 -45.17 25.70 -42.40
CA SER A 267 -45.55 24.50 -43.15
C SER A 267 -47.02 24.53 -43.63
N LEU A 268 -47.81 25.49 -43.12
CA LEU A 268 -49.24 25.57 -43.37
C LEU A 268 -49.55 26.49 -44.58
N PRO A 269 -50.64 26.23 -45.32
CA PRO A 269 -51.05 27.06 -46.43
C PRO A 269 -51.45 28.47 -45.95
N GLN A 270 -50.86 29.50 -46.55
CA GLN A 270 -51.14 30.88 -46.22
C GLN A 270 -52.58 31.28 -46.59
N ILE A 271 -53.24 32.01 -45.69
CA ILE A 271 -54.60 32.50 -45.91
C ILE A 271 -54.54 33.82 -46.68
N SER A 272 -55.07 33.82 -47.91
CA SER A 272 -55.24 35.03 -48.72
C SER A 272 -56.42 35.87 -48.20
N LEU A 273 -56.17 37.14 -47.87
CA LEU A 273 -57.23 38.07 -47.49
C LEU A 273 -58.11 38.44 -48.71
N PRO A 274 -59.44 38.55 -48.55
CA PRO A 274 -60.32 38.94 -49.64
C PRO A 274 -60.09 40.41 -50.02
N SER A 275 -59.85 40.67 -51.31
CA SER A 275 -59.76 42.02 -51.85
C SER A 275 -61.16 42.66 -51.91
N LEU A 276 -61.44 43.60 -51.00
CA LEU A 276 -62.71 44.32 -50.92
C LEU A 276 -62.70 45.52 -51.89
N LYS A 277 -63.75 45.68 -52.70
CA LYS A 277 -63.89 46.83 -53.61
C LYS A 277 -64.23 48.08 -52.81
N GLN A 278 -63.65 49.23 -53.15
CA GLN A 278 -63.98 50.48 -52.47
C GLN A 278 -65.46 50.86 -52.67
N VAL A 279 -66.14 51.23 -51.58
CA VAL A 279 -67.52 51.74 -51.62
C VAL A 279 -67.49 53.24 -52.00
N PRO A 280 -68.20 53.68 -53.07
CA PRO A 280 -68.21 55.07 -53.54
C PRO A 280 -68.89 56.10 -52.62
N MET A 281 -68.46 56.19 -51.36
CA MET A 281 -69.03 57.10 -50.37
C MET A 281 -68.92 58.58 -50.75
N ALA A 282 -67.92 58.94 -51.57
CA ALA A 282 -67.68 60.30 -52.03
C ALA A 282 -68.88 60.88 -52.81
N GLU A 283 -69.62 60.06 -53.56
CA GLU A 283 -70.77 60.53 -54.35
C GLU A 283 -71.91 61.02 -53.45
N LEU A 284 -72.15 60.33 -52.33
CA LEU A 284 -73.15 60.74 -51.33
C LEU A 284 -72.71 62.02 -50.62
N TYR A 285 -71.45 62.11 -50.20
CA TYR A 285 -70.93 63.33 -49.57
C TYR A 285 -71.01 64.53 -50.51
N PHE A 286 -70.64 64.36 -51.77
CA PHE A 286 -70.72 65.41 -52.78
C PHE A 286 -72.16 65.86 -53.02
N HIS A 287 -73.09 64.91 -53.13
CA HIS A 287 -74.51 65.23 -53.32
C HIS A 287 -75.08 66.00 -52.12
N ARG A 288 -74.76 65.58 -50.89
CA ARG A 288 -75.17 66.26 -49.66
C ARG A 288 -74.61 67.69 -49.55
N ILE A 289 -73.34 67.89 -49.90
CA ILE A 289 -72.71 69.22 -49.91
C ILE A 289 -73.41 70.12 -50.94
N MET A 290 -73.66 69.61 -52.16
CA MET A 290 -74.35 70.35 -53.22
C MET A 290 -75.80 70.72 -52.83
N GLN A 291 -76.50 69.86 -52.09
CA GLN A 291 -77.82 70.18 -51.56
C GLN A 291 -77.77 71.27 -50.47
N MET A 292 -76.73 71.29 -49.64
CA MET A 292 -76.54 72.34 -48.62
C MET A 292 -76.20 73.71 -49.23
N THR A 293 -75.44 73.75 -50.33
CA THR A 293 -75.13 75.01 -51.05
C THR A 293 -76.30 75.55 -51.88
N ASN A 294 -77.27 74.71 -52.22
CA ASN A 294 -78.51 75.10 -52.92
C ASN A 294 -79.67 75.44 -51.97
N ARG A 295 -79.43 75.58 -50.65
CA ARG A 295 -80.44 76.02 -49.69
C ARG A 295 -80.71 77.53 -49.88
N PRO A 296 -81.93 77.96 -50.23
CA PRO A 296 -82.23 79.38 -50.32
C PRO A 296 -82.10 80.03 -48.95
N SER A 297 -81.33 81.12 -48.85
CA SER A 297 -81.33 82.00 -47.68
C SER A 297 -82.78 82.39 -47.36
N ALA A 298 -83.23 82.11 -46.14
CA ALA A 298 -84.52 82.61 -45.66
C ALA A 298 -84.54 84.16 -45.82
N PRO A 299 -85.67 84.76 -46.22
CA PRO A 299 -85.78 86.21 -46.29
C PRO A 299 -85.80 86.79 -44.86
N PRO A 300 -85.28 88.02 -44.64
CA PRO A 300 -85.32 88.66 -43.34
C PRO A 300 -86.77 89.00 -42.98
N LEU A 301 -87.24 88.52 -41.83
CA LEU A 301 -88.51 88.98 -41.26
C LEU A 301 -88.33 90.44 -40.81
N SER A 302 -88.83 91.35 -41.66
CA SER A 302 -89.02 92.75 -41.34
C SER A 302 -89.97 92.88 -40.15
N LEU A 303 -89.43 93.33 -39.01
CA LEU A 303 -90.12 94.17 -38.04
C LEU A 303 -90.96 95.22 -38.80
N TRP A 304 -92.20 95.47 -38.37
CA TRP A 304 -92.84 96.80 -38.28
C TRP A 304 -94.13 96.74 -37.43
N PRO A 305 -94.57 97.87 -36.83
CA PRO A 305 -95.21 97.86 -35.51
C PRO A 305 -96.68 98.34 -35.47
N ARG A 306 -97.38 97.94 -34.38
CA ARG A 306 -98.46 98.67 -33.64
C ARG A 306 -99.77 99.00 -34.40
N PRO A 307 -100.89 99.42 -33.74
CA PRO A 307 -101.01 100.11 -32.45
C PRO A 307 -102.10 99.62 -31.47
N LEU A 308 -102.11 100.31 -30.33
CA LEU A 308 -103.13 100.32 -29.28
C LEU A 308 -104.53 100.62 -29.83
N THR A 309 -105.51 99.84 -29.38
CA THR A 309 -106.66 100.27 -28.55
C THR A 309 -107.28 99.03 -27.92
#